data_AF-A0ABD0QAL7-F1
#
_entry.id   AF-A0ABD0QAL7-F1
#
_cell.length_a   1.000
_cell.length_b   1.000
_cell.length_c   1.000
_cell.angle_alpha   90.00
_cell.angle_beta   90.00
_cell.angle_gamma   90.00
#
_symmetry.space_group_name_H-M   'P 1'
#
loop_
_entity.id
_entity.type
_entity.pdbx_description
1 polymer ?
#
loop_
_entity_poly.entity_id
_entity_poly.type
_entity_poly.pdbx_seq_one_letter_code
_entity_poly.pdbx_strand_id
1 'polypeptide(L)'
;SISGMFVGRSNSAAVLTGSIAGLEGVSQLAMRRATSMRKTFTTGMAAIKLQVDALMDTVRRSRVHFVHCLLPRAEVLRATGSPEESCDPGLMQMDVALLRAQIRGFKLLDSLRIYRQGYPDHMVFSEFRRRFDVLAPHLTKKLGRNYIVKDEKR
;
A
#
# COMPACT_ATOMS: atom_id res chain seq x y z
N SER A 1 -10.57 2.10 11.83
CA SER A 1 -10.40 0.64 11.87
C SER A 1 -9.90 0.16 10.53
N ILE A 2 -8.97 -0.82 10.50
CA ILE A 2 -8.44 -1.45 9.28
C ILE A 2 -9.57 -2.03 8.42
N SER A 3 -10.68 -2.43 9.04
CA SER A 3 -11.89 -2.93 8.36
C SER A 3 -12.49 -1.93 7.36
N GLY A 4 -12.25 -0.62 7.50
CA GLY A 4 -12.75 0.39 6.56
C GLY A 4 -11.92 0.54 5.28
N MET A 5 -10.76 -0.12 5.19
CA MET A 5 -9.88 -0.04 4.01
C MET A 5 -10.29 -1.02 2.90
N PHE A 6 -11.12 -2.02 3.20
CA PHE A 6 -11.59 -3.01 2.24
C PHE A 6 -12.99 -2.65 1.75
N VAL A 7 -13.11 -1.68 0.84
CA VAL A 7 -14.34 -1.52 0.06
C VAL A 7 -14.35 -2.63 -0.99
N GLY A 8 -15.35 -3.52 -0.91
CA GLY A 8 -15.54 -4.62 -1.84
C GLY A 8 -15.63 -4.09 -3.28
N ARG A 9 -14.53 -4.19 -4.02
CA ARG A 9 -14.51 -3.92 -5.46
C ARG A 9 -14.78 -5.24 -6.16
N SER A 10 -15.89 -5.28 -6.87
CA SER A 10 -16.36 -6.39 -7.69
C SER A 10 -15.25 -6.97 -8.58
N ASN A 11 -15.27 -8.30 -8.69
CA ASN A 11 -14.45 -9.16 -9.53
C ASN A 11 -13.96 -8.54 -10.86
N SER A 12 -12.81 -7.85 -10.87
CA SER A 12 -12.12 -7.50 -12.12
C SER A 12 -10.86 -8.33 -12.39
N ALA A 13 -10.53 -9.28 -11.52
CA ALA A 13 -9.35 -10.14 -11.68
C ALA A 13 -9.59 -11.40 -12.54
N ALA A 14 -10.84 -11.70 -12.93
CA ALA A 14 -11.17 -12.93 -13.63
C ALA A 14 -10.91 -12.91 -15.16
N VAL A 15 -10.39 -11.83 -15.74
CA VAL A 15 -10.27 -11.69 -17.21
C VAL A 15 -8.85 -11.34 -17.68
N LEU A 16 -7.80 -11.83 -16.99
CA LEU A 16 -6.43 -11.72 -17.51
C LEU A 16 -5.96 -12.98 -18.26
N THR A 17 -6.86 -13.95 -18.48
CA THR A 17 -6.51 -15.22 -19.15
C THR A 17 -7.60 -15.64 -20.13
N GLY A 18 -7.97 -14.78 -21.08
CA GLY A 18 -8.92 -15.20 -22.11
C GLY A 18 -9.48 -14.10 -22.99
N SER A 19 -8.66 -13.36 -23.73
CA SER A 19 -9.18 -12.65 -24.92
C SER A 19 -9.02 -13.54 -26.16
N ILE A 20 -10.03 -14.36 -26.36
CA ILE A 20 -10.49 -14.86 -27.66
C ILE A 20 -11.30 -13.73 -28.28
N ALA A 21 -10.66 -12.88 -29.08
CA ALA A 21 -11.35 -11.92 -29.94
C ALA A 21 -10.81 -12.08 -31.36
N GLY A 22 -11.68 -12.50 -32.29
CA GLY A 22 -11.47 -12.32 -33.73
C GLY A 22 -10.76 -13.43 -34.50
N LEU A 23 -11.21 -14.69 -34.41
CA LEU A 23 -10.72 -15.78 -35.29
C LEU A 23 -11.85 -16.41 -36.13
N GLU A 24 -12.75 -15.58 -36.66
CA GLU A 24 -13.60 -15.99 -37.78
C GLU A 24 -12.82 -15.73 -39.08
N GLY A 25 -12.07 -16.72 -39.58
CA GLY A 25 -11.58 -16.71 -40.97
C GLY A 25 -10.09 -16.96 -41.24
N VAL A 26 -9.29 -17.46 -40.29
CA VAL A 26 -7.84 -17.60 -40.50
C VAL A 26 -7.42 -19.04 -40.88
N SER A 27 -6.61 -19.17 -41.93
CA SER A 27 -6.13 -20.43 -42.49
C SER A 27 -5.48 -21.38 -41.46
N GLN A 28 -5.58 -22.70 -41.70
CA GLN A 28 -5.05 -23.75 -40.81
C GLN A 28 -3.54 -23.58 -40.50
N LEU A 29 -2.78 -22.99 -41.43
CA LEU A 29 -1.37 -22.67 -41.27
C LEU A 29 -1.12 -21.50 -40.30
N ALA A 30 -1.97 -20.48 -40.34
CA ALA A 30 -1.90 -19.33 -39.44
C ALA A 30 -2.44 -19.68 -38.04
N MET A 31 -3.43 -20.57 -37.94
CA MET A 31 -3.81 -21.23 -36.67
C MET A 31 -2.63 -21.97 -36.04
N ARG A 32 -1.88 -22.76 -36.82
CA ARG A 32 -0.67 -23.46 -36.32
C ARG A 32 0.41 -22.49 -35.83
N ARG A 33 0.67 -21.40 -36.57
CA ARG A 33 1.61 -20.34 -36.13
C ARG A 33 1.15 -19.66 -34.83
N ALA A 34 -0.13 -19.29 -34.73
CA ALA A 34 -0.71 -18.69 -33.53
C ALA A 34 -0.64 -19.64 -32.32
N THR A 35 -0.90 -20.93 -32.50
CA THR A 35 -0.78 -21.93 -31.42
C THR A 35 0.66 -22.18 -30.99
N SER A 36 1.62 -22.17 -31.94
CA SER A 36 3.04 -22.34 -31.63
C SER A 36 3.61 -21.14 -30.87
N MET A 37 3.19 -19.91 -31.23
CA MET A 37 3.52 -18.70 -30.47
C MET A 37 2.83 -18.69 -29.10
N ARG A 38 1.59 -19.18 -29.00
CA ARG A 38 0.87 -19.24 -27.73
C ARG A 38 1.57 -20.17 -26.73
N LYS A 39 2.11 -21.31 -27.17
CA LYS A 39 2.90 -22.22 -26.31
C LYS A 39 4.18 -21.56 -25.74
N THR A 40 4.81 -20.64 -26.46
CA THR A 40 6.00 -19.91 -25.95
C THR A 40 5.64 -18.77 -24.99
N PHE A 41 4.42 -18.22 -25.05
CA PHE A 41 3.98 -17.15 -24.16
C PHE A 41 3.22 -17.61 -22.92
N THR A 42 2.79 -18.88 -22.83
CA THR A 42 2.01 -19.38 -21.68
C THR A 42 2.83 -20.12 -20.64
N THR A 43 4.04 -20.58 -20.96
CA THR A 43 4.78 -21.52 -20.11
C THR A 43 6.27 -21.17 -20.04
N GLY A 44 6.57 -19.90 -19.78
CA GLY A 44 7.95 -19.45 -19.68
C GLY A 44 8.09 -18.09 -18.98
N MET A 45 9.33 -17.63 -18.85
CA MET A 45 9.68 -16.37 -18.19
C MET A 45 8.97 -15.14 -18.82
N ALA A 46 8.63 -15.22 -20.11
CA ALA A 46 7.81 -14.21 -20.81
C ALA A 46 6.37 -14.13 -20.28
N ALA A 47 5.76 -15.26 -19.91
CA ALA A 47 4.42 -15.29 -19.32
C ALA A 47 4.40 -14.58 -17.96
N ILE A 48 5.41 -14.87 -17.13
CA ILE A 48 5.58 -14.26 -15.80
C ILE A 48 5.78 -12.75 -15.96
N LYS A 49 6.64 -12.32 -16.91
CA LYS A 49 6.85 -10.89 -17.19
C LYS A 49 5.55 -10.18 -17.54
N LEU A 50 4.78 -10.72 -18.50
CA LEU A 50 3.51 -10.11 -18.91
C LEU A 50 2.49 -10.05 -17.77
N GLN A 51 2.43 -11.08 -16.92
CA GLN A 51 1.56 -11.09 -15.75
C GLN A 51 1.98 -10.04 -14.71
N VAL A 52 3.28 -9.92 -14.42
CA VAL A 52 3.81 -8.92 -13.49
C VAL A 52 3.60 -7.50 -14.03
N ASP A 53 3.82 -7.27 -15.33
CA ASP A 53 3.61 -5.97 -15.97
C ASP A 53 2.12 -5.56 -15.86
N ALA A 54 1.18 -6.46 -16.16
CA ALA A 54 -0.25 -6.21 -16.04
C ALA A 54 -0.68 -5.93 -14.58
N LEU A 55 -0.10 -6.66 -13.61
CA LEU A 55 -0.33 -6.42 -12.19
C LEU A 55 0.18 -5.04 -11.77
N MET A 56 1.40 -4.68 -12.16
CA MET A 56 2.02 -3.38 -11.86
C MET A 56 1.19 -2.22 -12.40
N ASP A 57 0.68 -2.35 -13.63
CA ASP A 57 -0.18 -1.33 -14.23
C ASP A 57 -1.52 -1.16 -13.49
N THR A 58 -2.06 -2.26 -12.95
CA THR A 58 -3.27 -2.21 -12.12
C THR A 58 -3.02 -1.52 -10.79
N VAL A 59 -1.87 -1.79 -10.16
CA VAL A 59 -1.45 -1.14 -8.92
C VAL A 59 -1.25 0.36 -9.14
N ARG A 60 -0.58 0.76 -10.25
CA ARG A 60 -0.33 2.18 -10.59
C ARG A 60 -1.60 3.01 -10.77
N ARG A 61 -2.67 2.41 -11.30
CA ARG A 61 -3.97 3.08 -11.49
C ARG A 61 -4.84 3.11 -10.23
N SER A 62 -4.41 2.48 -9.15
CA SER A 62 -5.19 2.34 -7.92
C SER A 62 -4.74 3.34 -6.84
N ARG A 63 -5.67 3.74 -5.97
CA ARG A 63 -5.32 4.38 -4.69
C ARG A 63 -4.85 3.29 -3.74
N VAL A 64 -3.54 3.26 -3.48
CA VAL A 64 -2.90 2.20 -2.70
C VAL A 64 -2.73 2.61 -1.24
N HIS A 65 -2.91 1.63 -0.35
CA HIS A 65 -2.57 1.73 1.06
C HIS A 65 -1.58 0.62 1.38
N PHE A 66 -0.48 0.95 2.06
CA PHE A 66 0.56 -0.01 2.41
C PHE A 66 0.43 -0.41 3.88
N VAL A 67 0.45 -1.72 4.13
CA VAL A 67 0.48 -2.31 5.47
C VAL A 67 1.76 -3.13 5.58
N HIS A 68 2.61 -2.79 6.53
CA HIS A 68 3.88 -3.48 6.76
C HIS A 68 3.78 -4.35 8.00
N CYS A 69 3.77 -5.67 7.80
CA CYS A 69 3.74 -6.64 8.89
C CYS A 69 5.17 -6.87 9.40
N LEU A 70 5.42 -6.56 10.66
CA LEU A 70 6.71 -6.76 11.33
C LEU A 70 6.64 -7.97 12.27
N LEU A 71 7.75 -8.71 12.36
CA LEU A 71 7.89 -9.84 13.27
C LEU A 71 8.54 -9.33 14.56
N PRO A 72 7.83 -9.34 15.71
CA PRO A 72 8.35 -8.76 16.95
C PRO A 72 9.54 -9.53 17.51
N ARG A 73 9.66 -10.84 17.24
CA ARG A 73 10.68 -11.71 17.81
C ARG A 73 10.85 -12.98 16.96
N ALA A 74 12.09 -13.48 16.82
CA ALA A 74 12.42 -14.57 15.90
C ALA A 74 11.90 -15.96 16.35
N GLU A 75 11.78 -16.21 17.66
CA GLU A 75 11.35 -17.53 18.18
C GLU A 75 9.85 -17.84 18.06
N VAL A 76 9.02 -16.93 17.52
CA VAL A 76 7.61 -17.26 17.23
C VAL A 76 7.49 -18.39 16.19
N LEU A 77 8.54 -18.66 15.40
CA LEU A 77 8.60 -19.81 14.49
C LEU A 77 9.03 -21.13 15.17
N ARG A 78 9.46 -21.11 16.44
CA ARG A 78 9.88 -22.31 17.19
C ARG A 78 8.95 -22.71 18.34
N ALA A 79 7.89 -21.95 18.59
CA ALA A 79 6.94 -22.20 19.68
C ALA A 79 5.94 -23.33 19.41
N THR A 80 6.37 -24.42 18.75
CA THR A 80 5.71 -25.73 18.79
C THR A 80 6.31 -26.69 19.81
N GLY A 81 7.18 -26.23 20.73
CA GLY A 81 7.57 -27.08 21.85
C GLY A 81 8.74 -26.58 22.69
N SER A 82 8.45 -25.69 23.66
CA SER A 82 8.88 -25.82 25.06
C SER A 82 8.54 -24.53 25.83
N PRO A 83 8.02 -24.64 27.07
CA PRO A 83 7.81 -23.48 27.95
C PRO A 83 8.98 -23.41 28.93
N GLU A 84 10.06 -22.70 28.58
CA GLU A 84 11.17 -22.49 29.53
C GLU A 84 11.26 -21.02 29.95
N GLU A 85 10.73 -20.83 31.17
CA GLU A 85 11.29 -20.06 32.29
C GLU A 85 11.36 -18.52 32.21
N SER A 86 10.55 -17.91 33.10
CA SER A 86 10.71 -16.57 33.68
C SER A 86 10.72 -15.40 32.70
N CYS A 87 9.54 -15.01 32.22
CA CYS A 87 9.33 -13.66 31.73
C CYS A 87 8.18 -13.04 32.52
N ASP A 88 8.47 -11.89 33.13
CA ASP A 88 7.49 -11.03 33.77
C ASP A 88 6.31 -10.82 32.80
N PRO A 89 5.06 -11.18 33.15
CA PRO A 89 3.93 -11.24 32.20
C PRO A 89 3.60 -9.91 31.50
N GLY A 90 4.23 -8.80 31.90
CA GLY A 90 3.97 -7.45 31.40
C GLY A 90 4.90 -6.94 30.29
N LEU A 91 6.03 -7.59 29.99
CA LEU A 91 7.00 -7.09 29.01
C LEU A 91 7.10 -8.02 27.79
N MET A 92 6.36 -7.69 26.73
CA MET A 92 6.58 -8.27 25.40
C MET A 92 8.05 -8.08 25.01
N GLN A 93 8.87 -9.11 25.17
CA GLN A 93 10.29 -9.06 24.83
C GLN A 93 10.40 -8.99 23.30
N MET A 94 10.79 -7.83 22.79
CA MET A 94 10.83 -7.52 21.36
C MET A 94 12.27 -7.48 20.88
N ASP A 95 12.58 -8.20 19.80
CA ASP A 95 13.90 -8.22 19.22
C ASP A 95 14.12 -6.94 18.39
N VAL A 96 14.75 -5.95 19.03
CA VAL A 96 15.03 -4.63 18.43
C VAL A 96 15.97 -4.76 17.22
N ALA A 97 16.89 -5.72 17.22
CA ALA A 97 17.83 -5.90 16.12
C ALA A 97 17.11 -6.45 14.87
N LEU A 98 16.26 -7.46 15.07
CA LEU A 98 15.39 -8.01 14.03
C LEU A 98 14.46 -6.94 13.46
N LEU A 99 13.74 -6.21 14.32
CA LEU A 99 12.84 -5.15 13.88
C LEU A 99 13.57 -4.07 13.09
N ARG A 100 14.78 -3.67 13.52
CA ARG A 100 15.60 -2.70 12.78
C ARG A 100 16.01 -3.24 11.41
N ALA A 101 16.35 -4.53 11.31
CA ALA A 101 16.65 -5.18 10.04
C ALA A 101 15.43 -5.20 9.12
N GLN A 102 14.25 -5.53 9.64
CA GLN A 102 12.99 -5.51 8.87
C GLN A 102 12.64 -4.10 8.39
N ILE A 103 12.72 -3.09 9.26
CA ILE A 103 12.44 -1.68 8.90
C ILE A 103 13.35 -1.21 7.75
N ARG A 104 14.64 -1.58 7.79
CA ARG A 104 15.59 -1.29 6.70
C ARG A 104 15.29 -2.10 5.44
N GLY A 105 14.95 -3.38 5.58
CA GLY A 105 14.59 -4.27 4.47
C GLY A 105 13.35 -3.80 3.71
N PHE A 106 12.33 -3.32 4.44
CA PHE A 106 11.13 -2.73 3.87
C PHE A 106 11.33 -1.31 3.31
N LYS A 107 12.53 -0.73 3.43
CA LYS A 107 12.86 0.65 3.01
C LYS A 107 11.96 1.72 3.62
N LEU A 108 11.40 1.44 4.80
CA LEU A 108 10.46 2.34 5.48
C LEU A 108 11.08 3.70 5.79
N LEU A 109 12.37 3.74 6.14
CA LEU A 109 13.07 5.00 6.44
C LEU A 109 13.20 5.88 5.20
N ASP A 110 13.45 5.30 4.04
CA ASP A 110 13.58 6.06 2.79
C ASP A 110 12.20 6.58 2.34
N SER A 111 11.16 5.75 2.47
CA SER A 111 9.77 6.19 2.25
C SER A 111 9.36 7.31 3.20
N LEU A 112 9.72 7.20 4.49
CA LEU A 112 9.44 8.25 5.49
C LEU A 112 10.19 9.55 5.19
N ARG A 113 11.43 9.47 4.70
CA ARG A 113 12.20 10.66 4.30
C ARG A 113 11.51 11.41 3.17
N ILE A 114 11.07 10.69 2.12
CA ILE A 114 10.31 11.28 1.01
C ILE A 114 9.02 11.90 1.53
N TYR A 115 8.28 11.20 2.40
CA TYR A 115 7.04 11.71 3.00
C TYR A 115 7.25 12.99 3.82
N ARG A 116 8.35 13.06 4.59
CA ARG A 116 8.67 14.22 5.45
C ARG A 116 9.38 15.35 4.72
N GLN A 117 9.72 15.20 3.43
CA GLN A 117 10.32 16.29 2.65
C GLN A 117 9.31 17.41 2.35
N GLY A 118 8.01 17.17 2.54
CA GLY A 118 6.95 18.18 2.51
C GLY A 118 6.37 18.50 3.89
N TYR A 119 5.08 18.84 3.91
CA TYR A 119 4.28 19.06 5.13
C TYR A 119 3.42 17.82 5.42
N PRO A 120 3.93 16.84 6.17
CA PRO A 120 3.22 15.57 6.40
C PRO A 120 1.93 15.78 7.17
N ASP A 121 1.96 16.67 8.16
CA ASP A 121 0.81 17.06 8.94
C ASP A 121 0.23 18.34 8.34
N HIS A 122 -0.96 18.21 7.77
CA HIS A 122 -1.75 19.31 7.25
C HIS A 122 -3.15 19.22 7.82
N MET A 123 -3.76 20.37 8.06
CA MET A 123 -5.16 20.46 8.49
C MET A 123 -5.78 21.69 7.83
N VAL A 124 -7.10 21.69 7.71
CA VAL A 124 -7.84 22.83 7.14
C VAL A 124 -7.62 24.06 8.01
N PHE A 125 -7.47 25.24 7.38
CA PHE A 125 -7.16 26.47 8.10
C PHE A 125 -8.17 26.80 9.21
N SER A 126 -9.46 26.54 8.97
CA SER A 126 -10.52 26.74 9.98
C SER A 126 -10.31 25.85 11.21
N GLU A 127 -9.86 24.62 11.03
CA GLU A 127 -9.55 23.69 12.12
C GLU A 127 -8.28 24.11 12.86
N PHE A 128 -7.24 24.52 12.13
CA PHE A 128 -6.02 25.07 12.71
C PHE A 128 -6.35 26.25 13.63
N ARG A 129 -7.06 27.25 13.11
CA ARG A 129 -7.43 28.44 13.89
C ARG A 129 -8.24 28.07 15.13
N ARG A 130 -9.27 27.23 14.99
CA ARG A 130 -10.09 26.79 16.14
C ARG A 130 -9.25 26.14 17.24
N ARG A 131 -8.22 25.36 16.88
CA ARG A 131 -7.34 24.67 17.84
C ARG A 131 -6.30 25.60 18.47
N PHE A 132 -5.77 26.56 17.72
CA PHE A 132 -4.59 27.33 18.13
C PHE A 132 -4.86 28.81 18.48
N ASP A 133 -6.10 29.31 18.34
CA ASP A 133 -6.45 30.72 18.63
C ASP A 133 -6.11 31.18 20.06
N VAL A 134 -6.13 30.24 21.00
CA VAL A 134 -5.85 30.50 22.42
C VAL A 134 -4.38 30.88 22.67
N LEU A 135 -3.47 30.51 21.77
CA LEU A 135 -2.04 30.76 21.91
C LEU A 135 -1.66 32.21 21.59
N ALA A 136 -2.51 32.95 20.86
CA ALA A 136 -2.25 34.34 20.48
C ALA A 136 -3.51 35.22 20.60
N PRO A 137 -4.02 35.45 21.83
CA PRO A 137 -5.29 36.14 22.07
C PRO A 137 -5.27 37.64 21.68
N HIS A 138 -4.09 38.19 21.40
CA HIS A 138 -3.91 39.58 20.94
C HIS A 138 -4.09 39.73 19.41
N LEU A 139 -3.89 38.65 18.64
CA LEU A 139 -4.07 38.66 17.18
C LEU A 139 -5.55 38.49 16.80
N THR A 140 -6.29 37.72 17.58
CA THR A 140 -7.73 37.46 17.38
C THR A 140 -8.59 38.70 17.53
N LYS A 141 -8.26 39.55 18.50
CA LYS A 141 -8.98 40.81 18.78
C LYS A 141 -8.75 41.88 17.72
N LYS A 142 -7.59 41.89 17.05
CA LYS A 142 -7.21 42.95 16.09
C LYS A 142 -7.75 42.74 14.68
N LEU A 143 -7.91 41.48 14.26
CA LEU A 143 -8.15 41.16 12.86
C LEU A 143 -9.63 40.75 12.58
N GLY A 144 -10.45 40.45 13.60
CA GLY A 144 -11.90 40.22 13.46
C GLY A 144 -12.32 38.95 12.69
N ARG A 145 -13.63 38.72 12.49
CA ARG A 145 -14.17 37.52 11.81
C ARG A 145 -13.96 37.48 10.28
N ASN A 146 -13.00 38.23 9.74
CA ASN A 146 -12.91 38.55 8.30
C ASN A 146 -12.08 37.57 7.44
N TYR A 147 -11.62 36.44 7.98
CA TYR A 147 -10.80 35.45 7.23
C TYR A 147 -11.37 34.04 7.35
N ILE A 148 -12.70 33.94 7.43
CA ILE A 148 -13.40 32.69 7.13
C ILE A 148 -13.34 32.52 5.61
N VAL A 149 -12.16 32.19 5.08
CA VAL A 149 -12.05 31.62 3.75
C VAL A 149 -12.74 30.25 3.86
N LYS A 150 -13.86 30.08 3.16
CA LYS A 150 -14.40 28.76 2.88
C LYS A 150 -13.34 28.05 2.06
N ASP A 151 -12.60 27.16 2.70
CA ASP A 151 -11.61 26.35 2.02
C ASP A 151 -12.36 25.42 1.07
N GLU A 152 -12.31 25.75 -0.22
CA GLU A 152 -12.94 24.98 -1.29
C GLU A 152 -12.03 23.79 -1.63
N LYS A 153 -12.62 22.61 -1.43
CA LYS A 153 -12.36 21.32 -2.08
C LYS A 153 -11.23 20.44 -1.56
N ARG A 154 -11.65 19.19 -1.34
CA ARG A 154 -10.88 17.98 -1.07
C ARG A 154 -10.94 17.08 -2.31
#